data_AF-A0A3E2UF84-F1
#
_entry.id   AF-A0A3E2UF84-F1
#
_cell.length_a   1.000
_cell.length_b   1.000
_cell.length_c   1.000
_cell.angle_alpha   90.00
_cell.angle_beta   90.00
_cell.angle_gamma   90.00
#
_symmetry.space_group_name_H-M   'P 1'
#
loop_
_entity.id
_entity.type
_entity.pdbx_description
1 polymer ?
#
loop_
_entity_poly.entity_id
_entity_poly.type
_entity_poly.pdbx_seq_one_letter_code
_entity_poly.pdbx_strand_id
1 'polypeptide(L)'
;MEVEQLSFFSLPTQPAVAVCCMDGRSFPAEPAEGWMQRLVNGVEYFILVGGHQMALRPTQKPSEGIPAGHEYYHYHVGKSLYAGVFVGRDSA
;
A
#
# COMPACT_ATOMS: atom_id res chain seq x y z
N MET A 1 -18.14 -36.04 -8.53
CA MET A 1 -17.11 -34.99 -8.46
C MET A 1 -17.87 -33.69 -8.62
N GLU A 2 -18.16 -33.02 -7.52
CA GLU A 2 -18.89 -31.74 -7.52
C GLU A 2 -17.97 -30.69 -8.17
N VAL A 3 -18.45 -30.00 -9.20
CA VAL A 3 -17.75 -28.86 -9.80
C VAL A 3 -18.39 -27.59 -9.25
N GLU A 4 -17.73 -26.96 -8.30
CA GLU A 4 -18.20 -25.68 -7.76
C GLU A 4 -18.03 -24.57 -8.81
N GLN A 5 -19.10 -23.82 -9.03
CA GLN A 5 -19.09 -22.68 -9.94
C GLN A 5 -18.29 -21.53 -9.32
N LEU A 6 -17.13 -21.22 -9.91
CA LEU A 6 -16.34 -20.05 -9.54
C LEU A 6 -17.05 -18.78 -10.03
N SER A 7 -17.50 -17.95 -9.09
CA SER A 7 -18.01 -16.62 -9.37
C SER A 7 -16.86 -15.65 -9.65
N PHE A 8 -17.08 -14.64 -10.50
CA PHE A 8 -16.11 -13.54 -10.70
C PHE A 8 -15.83 -12.77 -9.40
N PHE A 9 -16.76 -12.79 -8.44
CA PHE A 9 -16.60 -12.26 -7.08
C PHE A 9 -15.79 -13.18 -6.15
N SER A 10 -15.54 -14.43 -6.55
CA SER A 10 -14.72 -15.41 -5.82
C SER A 10 -13.27 -15.43 -6.27
N LEU A 11 -12.89 -14.60 -7.27
CA LEU A 11 -11.49 -14.48 -7.65
C LEU A 11 -10.76 -13.78 -6.52
N PRO A 12 -9.74 -14.41 -5.89
CA PRO A 12 -8.92 -13.72 -4.93
C PRO A 12 -8.33 -12.51 -5.66
N THR A 13 -8.61 -11.31 -5.16
CA THR A 13 -7.93 -10.10 -5.62
C THR A 13 -6.45 -10.39 -5.47
N GLN A 14 -5.68 -10.36 -6.57
CA GLN A 14 -4.25 -10.62 -6.51
C GLN A 14 -3.66 -9.73 -5.40
N PRO A 15 -2.87 -10.28 -4.48
CA PRO A 15 -2.30 -9.49 -3.40
C PRO A 15 -1.49 -8.35 -4.02
N ALA A 16 -1.83 -7.12 -3.66
CA ALA A 16 -1.10 -5.96 -4.15
C ALA A 16 0.30 -5.98 -3.54
N VAL A 17 1.30 -5.57 -4.32
CA VAL A 17 2.70 -5.50 -3.88
C VAL A 17 3.16 -4.07 -4.00
N ALA A 18 3.70 -3.52 -2.91
CA ALA A 18 4.34 -2.23 -2.87
C ALA A 18 5.85 -2.40 -3.04
N VAL A 19 6.45 -1.70 -4.00
CA VAL A 19 7.91 -1.71 -4.26
C VAL A 19 8.50 -0.36 -3.89
N CYS A 20 9.46 -0.35 -2.97
CA CYS A 20 10.13 0.85 -2.47
C CYS A 20 10.92 1.55 -3.59
N CYS A 21 10.72 2.87 -3.74
CA CYS A 21 11.41 3.66 -4.77
C CYS A 21 12.91 3.87 -4.47
N MET A 22 13.34 3.73 -3.22
CA MET A 22 14.75 3.90 -2.84
C MET A 22 15.61 2.66 -3.13
N ASP A 23 15.14 1.48 -2.72
CA ASP A 23 15.96 0.26 -2.67
C ASP A 23 15.32 -0.95 -3.39
N GLY A 24 14.13 -0.77 -3.98
CA GLY A 24 13.43 -1.82 -4.71
C GLY A 24 12.87 -2.94 -3.84
N ARG A 25 12.89 -2.81 -2.51
CA ARG A 25 12.31 -3.83 -1.61
C ARG A 25 10.80 -3.90 -1.77
N SER A 26 10.27 -5.11 -1.79
CA SER A 26 8.85 -5.39 -1.96
C SER A 26 8.18 -5.72 -0.63
N PHE A 27 6.96 -5.22 -0.45
CA PHE A 27 6.12 -5.47 0.72
C PHE A 27 4.71 -5.87 0.26
N PRO A 28 4.06 -6.82 0.93
CA PRO A 28 2.63 -7.06 0.73
C PRO A 28 1.84 -5.79 1.07
N ALA A 29 1.02 -5.32 0.14
CA ALA A 29 0.15 -4.16 0.28
C ALA A 29 -1.28 -4.62 0.52
N GLU A 30 -1.77 -4.37 1.72
CA GLU A 30 -3.12 -4.71 2.15
C GLU A 30 -4.03 -3.48 2.01
N PRO A 31 -5.35 -3.65 1.76
CA PRO A 31 -6.27 -2.52 1.75
C PRO A 31 -6.25 -1.75 3.08
N ALA A 32 -6.27 -0.43 3.01
CA ALA A 32 -6.24 0.41 4.20
C ALA A 32 -7.47 0.21 5.08
N GLU A 33 -7.24 -0.03 6.38
CA GLU A 33 -8.30 -0.15 7.36
C GLU A 33 -9.00 1.21 7.61
N GLY A 34 -10.28 1.15 8.01
CA GLY A 34 -11.08 2.36 8.22
C GLY A 34 -10.52 3.34 9.26
N TRP A 35 -9.74 2.88 10.23
CA TRP A 35 -9.06 3.78 11.18
C TRP A 35 -7.90 4.54 10.54
N MET A 36 -7.15 3.91 9.62
CA MET A 36 -6.06 4.57 8.90
C MET A 36 -6.61 5.67 7.99
N GLN A 37 -7.76 5.44 7.36
CA GLN A 37 -8.45 6.43 6.52
C GLN A 37 -8.92 7.67 7.32
N ARG A 38 -9.18 7.52 8.63
CA ARG A 38 -9.49 8.66 9.51
C ARG A 38 -8.26 9.48 9.88
N LEU A 39 -7.06 8.87 9.88
CA LEU A 39 -5.79 9.54 10.17
C LEU A 39 -5.18 10.17 8.92
N VAL A 40 -5.25 9.48 7.79
CA VAL A 40 -4.64 9.87 6.52
C VAL A 40 -5.70 9.88 5.44
N ASN A 41 -6.04 11.08 4.96
CA ASN A 41 -7.06 11.25 3.94
C ASN A 41 -6.64 10.61 2.59
N GLY A 42 -7.54 9.83 2.00
CA GLY A 42 -7.37 9.21 0.69
C GLY A 42 -6.37 8.06 0.67
N VAL A 43 -6.12 7.42 1.81
CA VAL A 43 -5.21 6.27 1.88
C VAL A 43 -5.90 5.01 1.34
N GLU A 44 -5.18 4.26 0.50
CA GLU A 44 -5.77 3.11 -0.22
C GLU A 44 -5.21 1.78 0.27
N TYR A 45 -3.92 1.76 0.62
CA TYR A 45 -3.23 0.56 1.11
C TYR A 45 -2.48 0.84 2.40
N PHE A 46 -2.00 -0.22 3.05
CA PHE A 46 -0.94 -0.13 4.04
C PHE A 46 0.06 -1.27 3.86
N ILE A 47 1.27 -1.05 4.36
CA ILE A 47 2.36 -2.03 4.40
C ILE A 47 3.00 -2.08 5.78
N LEU A 48 3.67 -3.20 6.08
CA LEU A 48 4.45 -3.38 7.30
C LEU A 48 5.93 -3.24 7.01
N VAL A 49 6.53 -2.13 7.42
CA VAL A 49 7.97 -1.88 7.26
C VAL A 49 8.64 -1.96 8.62
N GLY A 50 9.51 -2.95 8.80
CA GLY A 50 10.17 -3.19 10.10
C GLY A 50 9.19 -3.46 11.25
N GLY A 51 8.01 -4.00 10.96
CA GLY A 51 6.95 -4.23 11.96
C GLY A 51 6.04 -3.02 12.23
N HIS A 52 6.28 -1.88 11.58
CA HIS A 52 5.47 -0.67 11.74
C HIS A 52 4.50 -0.49 10.56
N GLN A 53 3.28 -0.04 10.86
CA GLN A 53 2.25 0.22 9.87
C GLN A 53 2.53 1.53 9.13
N MET A 54 2.59 1.45 7.81
CA MET A 54 2.71 2.62 6.95
C MET A 54 1.56 2.62 5.95
N ALA A 55 0.73 3.66 6.03
CA ALA A 55 -0.42 3.85 5.16
C ALA A 55 0.03 4.54 3.86
N LEU A 56 -0.36 3.99 2.72
CA LEU A 56 0.03 4.42 1.39
C LEU A 56 -1.08 5.26 0.75
N ARG A 57 -0.78 6.54 0.51
CA ARG A 57 -1.67 7.50 -0.16
C ARG A 57 -1.22 7.69 -1.61
N PRO A 58 -2.11 7.57 -2.61
CA PRO A 58 -1.75 7.78 -4.00
C PRO A 58 -1.28 9.22 -4.21
N THR A 59 -0.28 9.36 -5.07
CA THR A 59 0.24 10.66 -5.49
C THR A 59 -0.15 10.92 -6.93
N GLN A 60 -0.38 12.18 -7.28
CA GLN A 60 -0.59 12.60 -8.67
C GLN A 60 0.73 12.86 -9.41
N LYS A 61 1.87 12.68 -8.73
CA LYS A 61 3.19 12.96 -9.29
C LYS A 61 3.74 11.71 -9.99
N PRO A 62 4.46 11.89 -11.10
CA PRO A 62 5.24 10.80 -11.68
C PRO A 62 6.44 10.47 -10.80
N SER A 63 7.00 9.27 -10.94
CA SER A 63 8.12 8.80 -10.12
C SER A 63 9.39 9.60 -10.32
N GLU A 64 9.62 10.15 -11.52
CA GLU A 64 10.74 11.06 -11.76
C GLU A 64 10.62 12.38 -10.97
N GLY A 65 9.43 12.67 -10.43
CA GLY A 65 9.14 13.85 -9.61
C GLY A 65 9.35 13.68 -8.11
N ILE A 66 9.89 12.55 -7.65
CA ILE A 66 10.24 12.34 -6.24
C ILE A 66 11.50 13.17 -5.93
N PRO A 67 11.47 14.11 -4.97
CA PRO A 67 12.65 14.86 -4.59
C PRO A 67 13.73 13.92 -4.03
N ALA A 68 15.00 14.23 -4.33
CA ALA A 68 16.13 13.43 -3.85
C ALA A 68 16.11 13.31 -2.32
N GLY A 69 16.27 12.08 -1.82
CA GLY A 69 16.20 11.76 -0.40
C GLY A 69 14.79 11.54 0.14
N HIS A 70 13.75 11.60 -0.70
CA HIS A 70 12.37 11.29 -0.32
C HIS A 70 11.89 9.94 -0.86
N GLU A 71 12.73 9.19 -1.58
CA GLU A 71 12.39 7.90 -2.18
C GLU A 71 12.08 6.83 -1.14
N TYR A 72 12.62 6.97 0.09
CA TYR A 72 12.51 5.97 1.16
C TYR A 72 11.08 5.73 1.68
N TYR A 73 10.17 6.67 1.46
CA TYR A 73 8.75 6.52 1.81
C TYR A 73 7.84 6.52 0.59
N HIS A 74 8.38 6.46 -0.62
CA HIS A 74 7.58 6.32 -1.84
C HIS A 74 7.58 4.88 -2.33
N TYR A 75 6.42 4.43 -2.78
CA TYR A 75 6.20 3.05 -3.19
C TYR A 75 5.39 2.98 -4.49
N HIS A 76 5.79 2.07 -5.37
CA HIS A 76 4.97 1.64 -6.49
C HIS A 76 4.04 0.52 -6.07
N VAL A 77 2.73 0.69 -6.26
CA VAL A 77 1.76 -0.41 -6.24
C VAL A 77 1.21 -0.55 -7.65
N GLY A 78 1.63 -1.59 -8.35
CA GLY A 78 1.41 -1.72 -9.79
C GLY A 78 2.04 -0.54 -10.56
N LYS A 79 1.22 0.22 -11.28
CA LYS A 79 1.65 1.40 -12.06
C LYS A 79 1.54 2.72 -11.29
N SER A 80 0.87 2.71 -10.15
CA SER A 80 0.58 3.92 -9.39
C SER A 80 1.66 4.18 -8.34
N LEU A 81 1.97 5.45 -8.11
CA LEU A 81 2.93 5.90 -7.12
C LEU A 81 2.22 6.35 -5.85
N TYR A 82 2.70 5.90 -4.70
CA TYR A 82 2.17 6.22 -3.39
C TYR A 82 3.24 6.87 -2.51
N ALA A 83 2.81 7.80 -1.66
CA ALA A 83 3.59 8.31 -0.55
C ALA A 83 3.11 7.63 0.74
N GLY A 84 4.05 7.10 1.49
CA GLY A 84 3.84 6.43 2.77
C GLY A 84 3.82 7.40 3.93
N VAL A 85 2.91 7.15 4.87
CA VAL A 85 2.81 7.85 6.15
C VAL A 85 2.75 6.78 7.25
N PHE A 86 3.73 6.78 8.15
CA PHE A 86 3.68 5.90 9.31
C PHE A 86 2.50 6.27 10.20
N VAL A 87 1.71 5.27 10.56
CA VAL A 87 0.53 5.40 11.41
C VAL A 87 0.62 4.40 12.55
N GLY A 88 -0.07 4.70 13.64
CA GLY A 88 -0.17 3.83 14.79
C GLY A 88 -1.51 4.04 15.48
N ARG A 89 -1.89 3.08 16.29
CA ARG A 89 -2.96 3.19 17.26
C ARG A 89 -2.38 2.95 18.63
N ASP A 90 -2.87 3.68 19.62
CA ASP A 90 -2.52 3.38 21.00
C ASP A 90 -2.88 1.92 21.30
N SER A 91 -1.97 1.24 21.97
CA SER A 91 -2.28 -0.06 22.55
C SER A 91 -3.19 0.21 23.73
N ALA A 92 -4.46 -0.18 23.63
CA ALA A 92 -5.41 -0.14 24.73
C ALA A 92 -4.90 -0.96 25.93
#